data_AF-A0AA88S564-F1
#
_entry.id   AF-A0AA88S564-F1
#
_cell.length_a   1.000
_cell.length_b   1.000
_cell.length_c   1.000
_cell.angle_alpha   90.00
_cell.angle_beta   90.00
_cell.angle_gamma   90.00
#
_symmetry.space_group_name_H-M   'P 1'
#
loop_
_entity.id
_entity.type
_entity.pdbx_description
1 polymer ?
#
loop_
_entity_poly.entity_id
_entity_poly.type
_entity_poly.pdbx_seq_one_letter_code
_entity_poly.pdbx_strand_id
1 'polypeptide(L)'
;MTASSYSFAATICSLATRSRSPRQSSPPPNLRLTLRPAGQSPILRSIRPIASPSGNKHTHKIKAAAAEMATEKGKGNVQVYDTEEDLSVSLAKYTAELSEKYAKERGAFTVVLSGGSLIKSLRKLVEPPYIGSVEWSKWHVFWVDERVVPKDHPDSNYLLAYEGLLSKVPVLPGNVYAINDALSAEAAADDYETCVKHLVKNKIIDQSEANGFPKFDLMLLGMGPDGHVASLFPGHPHLEENKQWITYVKDSPKPPPERITFTFPVINSSANIALVVAGSGKAHPVHVALGDGQSPDLLPVQMVSPEGELTWFLDKQAASKL
;
A
#
# COMPACT_ATOMS: atom_id res chain seq x y z
N MET A 1 -22.97 11.85 27.75
CA MET A 1 -22.71 11.41 26.37
C MET A 1 -21.32 10.79 26.35
N THR A 2 -21.25 9.47 26.39
CA THR A 2 -20.02 8.70 26.53
C THR A 2 -19.42 8.44 25.15
N ALA A 3 -18.24 9.00 24.88
CA ALA A 3 -17.44 8.64 23.72
C ALA A 3 -16.84 7.25 23.96
N SER A 4 -17.23 6.30 23.12
CA SER A 4 -16.66 4.95 23.11
C SER A 4 -15.36 4.99 22.30
N SER A 5 -14.22 4.96 22.98
CA SER A 5 -12.89 4.81 22.40
C SER A 5 -12.72 3.35 21.92
N TYR A 6 -12.97 3.11 20.63
CA TYR A 6 -12.59 1.86 19.98
C TYR A 6 -11.13 1.97 19.54
N SER A 7 -10.21 1.41 20.33
CA SER A 7 -8.85 1.11 19.89
C SER A 7 -8.91 -0.13 19.00
N PHE A 8 -8.86 0.07 17.67
CA PHE A 8 -8.70 -1.02 16.71
C PHE A 8 -7.22 -1.33 16.56
N ALA A 9 -6.81 -2.52 16.99
CA ALA A 9 -5.43 -2.96 16.94
C ALA A 9 -5.00 -3.20 15.48
N ALA A 10 -4.11 -2.35 14.96
CA ALA A 10 -3.18 -2.79 13.93
C ALA A 10 -2.39 -3.98 14.50
N THR A 11 -2.08 -4.97 13.67
CA THR A 11 -1.29 -6.11 14.12
C THR A 11 0.13 -5.63 14.38
N ILE A 12 0.45 -5.36 15.64
CA ILE A 12 1.83 -5.24 16.09
C ILE A 12 2.47 -6.61 15.86
N CYS A 13 3.61 -6.66 15.18
CA CYS A 13 4.28 -7.91 14.83
C CYS A 13 4.98 -8.54 16.05
N SER A 14 4.30 -8.61 17.21
CA SER A 14 4.83 -9.24 18.41
C SER A 14 4.63 -10.75 18.33
N LEU A 15 5.70 -11.48 18.00
CA LEU A 15 5.76 -12.92 18.18
C LEU A 15 5.86 -13.24 19.68
N ALA A 16 4.74 -13.59 20.30
CA ALA A 16 4.74 -14.23 21.61
C ALA A 16 5.32 -15.65 21.48
N THR A 17 6.59 -15.83 21.85
CA THR A 17 7.21 -17.14 22.05
C THR A 17 6.56 -17.85 23.25
N ARG A 18 5.44 -18.54 23.04
CA ARG A 18 4.89 -19.44 24.06
C ARG A 18 5.70 -20.74 24.10
N SER A 19 6.62 -20.81 25.06
CA SER A 19 7.14 -22.10 25.53
C SER A 19 5.99 -22.91 26.14
N ARG A 20 5.76 -24.11 25.61
CA ARG A 20 4.80 -25.08 26.17
C ARG A 20 5.57 -26.04 27.07
N SER A 21 5.26 -26.06 28.36
CA SER A 21 5.51 -27.18 29.26
C SER A 21 4.27 -28.09 29.35
N PRO A 22 4.42 -29.37 29.73
CA PRO A 22 3.55 -30.45 29.25
C PRO A 22 2.28 -30.69 30.08
N ARG A 23 1.29 -31.27 29.39
CA ARG A 23 -0.01 -31.72 29.89
C ARG A 23 0.10 -32.76 31.00
N GLN A 24 -0.80 -32.69 31.98
CA GLN A 24 -1.27 -33.84 32.75
C GLN A 24 -2.69 -34.23 32.33
N SER A 25 -2.92 -35.54 32.32
CA SER A 25 -4.07 -36.29 31.81
C SER A 25 -5.11 -36.62 32.88
N SER A 26 -6.40 -36.63 32.52
CA SER A 26 -7.42 -37.49 33.17
C SER A 26 -8.57 -37.80 32.17
N PRO A 27 -9.11 -39.04 32.13
CA PRO A 27 -10.17 -39.46 31.19
C PRO A 27 -11.60 -39.37 31.82
N PRO A 28 -12.69 -39.73 31.09
CA PRO A 28 -13.97 -39.00 31.11
C PRO A 28 -15.09 -39.71 31.89
N PRO A 29 -16.35 -39.26 31.76
CA PRO A 29 -17.40 -40.25 31.47
C PRO A 29 -18.38 -39.86 30.35
N ASN A 30 -18.88 -40.93 29.73
CA ASN A 30 -19.91 -41.02 28.70
C ASN A 30 -21.23 -40.32 29.07
N LEU A 31 -21.95 -39.79 28.08
CA LEU A 31 -23.40 -40.02 28.01
C LEU A 31 -23.97 -39.95 26.58
N ARG A 32 -24.76 -41.00 26.31
CA ARG A 32 -25.64 -41.38 25.19
C ARG A 32 -26.23 -40.34 24.24
N LEU A 33 -26.35 -40.81 22.98
CA LEU A 33 -27.27 -40.37 21.92
C LEU A 33 -28.74 -40.33 22.36
N THR A 34 -29.47 -39.35 21.82
CA THR A 34 -30.86 -39.51 21.37
C THR A 34 -31.06 -38.86 20.00
N LEU A 35 -31.69 -39.61 19.11
CA LEU A 35 -31.99 -39.31 17.71
C LEU A 35 -33.47 -38.94 17.53
N ARG A 36 -33.72 -38.09 16.51
CA ARG A 36 -34.96 -37.89 15.68
C ARG A 36 -36.08 -36.98 16.19
N PRO A 37 -36.99 -36.48 15.30
CA PRO A 37 -37.02 -36.52 13.82
C PRO A 37 -37.28 -35.17 13.10
N ALA A 38 -37.24 -35.25 11.76
CA ALA A 38 -37.54 -34.24 10.75
C ALA A 38 -39.01 -33.75 10.71
N GLY A 39 -39.22 -32.54 10.17
CA GLY A 39 -40.55 -31.98 9.92
C GLY A 39 -40.52 -30.82 8.90
N GLN A 40 -40.66 -31.18 7.62
CA GLN A 40 -41.40 -30.54 6.53
C GLN A 40 -41.33 -29.00 6.29
N SER A 41 -40.83 -28.67 5.09
CA SER A 41 -41.11 -27.42 4.34
C SER A 41 -42.55 -27.37 3.81
N PRO A 42 -43.04 -26.18 3.43
CA PRO A 42 -43.79 -26.10 2.18
C PRO A 42 -43.35 -24.95 1.25
N ILE A 43 -43.03 -25.35 0.02
CA ILE A 43 -43.60 -24.91 -1.26
C ILE A 43 -43.53 -23.42 -1.65
N LEU A 44 -42.77 -23.22 -2.73
CA LEU A 44 -42.72 -22.08 -3.64
C LEU A 44 -44.09 -21.53 -4.05
N ARG A 45 -44.21 -20.20 -4.09
CA ARG A 45 -45.07 -19.52 -5.06
C ARG A 45 -44.22 -18.71 -6.02
N SER A 46 -44.27 -19.17 -7.28
CA SER A 46 -43.83 -18.47 -8.48
C SER A 46 -44.56 -17.11 -8.59
N ILE A 47 -43.80 -16.02 -8.60
CA ILE A 47 -44.25 -14.71 -9.05
C ILE A 47 -43.59 -14.48 -10.41
N ARG A 48 -44.43 -14.35 -11.44
CA ARG A 48 -44.02 -13.99 -12.81
C ARG A 48 -43.53 -12.54 -12.85
N PRO A 49 -42.59 -12.18 -13.75
CA PRO A 49 -42.03 -10.84 -13.80
C PRO A 49 -43.02 -9.84 -14.40
N ILE A 50 -43.18 -8.69 -13.75
CA ILE A 50 -43.80 -7.51 -14.32
C ILE A 50 -42.78 -6.84 -15.24
N ALA A 51 -43.18 -6.57 -16.47
CA ALA A 51 -42.38 -5.89 -17.47
C ALA A 51 -42.41 -4.36 -17.31
N SER A 52 -41.32 -3.75 -17.81
CA SER A 52 -41.12 -2.36 -18.28
C SER A 52 -40.92 -1.23 -17.24
N PRO A 53 -40.22 -0.12 -17.59
CA PRO A 53 -39.58 0.22 -18.87
C PRO A 53 -38.06 0.50 -18.79
N SER A 54 -37.48 0.60 -19.99
CA SER A 54 -36.12 0.99 -20.33
C SER A 54 -35.58 2.20 -19.53
N GLY A 55 -34.69 1.92 -18.58
CA GLY A 55 -33.80 2.92 -17.99
C GLY A 55 -32.53 3.03 -18.83
N ASN A 56 -32.38 4.18 -19.48
CA ASN A 56 -31.22 4.56 -20.27
C ASN A 56 -29.96 4.54 -19.38
N LYS A 57 -29.18 3.46 -19.40
CA LYS A 57 -27.87 3.42 -18.74
C LYS A 57 -26.89 4.23 -19.58
N HIS A 58 -26.86 5.53 -19.34
CA HIS A 58 -25.68 6.32 -19.64
C HIS A 58 -24.56 5.87 -18.70
N THR A 59 -23.83 4.85 -19.14
CA THR A 59 -22.46 4.66 -18.66
C THR A 59 -21.66 5.85 -19.15
N HIS A 60 -21.53 6.88 -18.32
CA HIS A 60 -20.51 7.90 -18.52
C HIS A 60 -19.16 7.18 -18.44
N LYS A 61 -18.60 6.83 -19.61
CA LYS A 61 -17.18 6.59 -19.74
C LYS A 61 -16.51 7.93 -19.45
N ILE A 62 -16.19 8.19 -18.18
CA ILE A 62 -15.26 9.23 -17.82
C ILE A 62 -13.92 8.73 -18.33
N LYS A 63 -13.56 9.11 -19.56
CA LYS A 63 -12.18 9.05 -20.00
C LYS A 63 -11.48 10.19 -19.28
N ALA A 64 -10.79 9.90 -18.18
CA ALA A 64 -9.71 10.77 -17.75
C ALA A 64 -8.75 10.87 -18.94
N ALA A 65 -8.63 12.07 -19.51
CA ALA A 65 -7.71 12.30 -20.61
C ALA A 65 -6.30 12.37 -20.01
N ALA A 66 -5.52 11.29 -20.19
CA ALA A 66 -4.10 11.28 -19.88
C ALA A 66 -3.33 11.48 -21.19
N ALA A 67 -2.33 12.35 -21.17
CA ALA A 67 -1.28 12.31 -22.18
C ALA A 67 -0.29 11.21 -21.77
N GLU A 68 -0.09 10.21 -22.63
CA GLU A 68 0.89 9.16 -22.45
C GLU A 68 2.17 9.54 -23.20
N MET A 69 3.30 9.56 -22.50
CA MET A 69 4.61 9.82 -23.10
C MET A 69 5.48 8.58 -22.98
N ALA A 70 5.95 8.08 -24.12
CA ALA A 70 6.98 7.05 -24.17
C ALA A 70 8.33 7.67 -23.80
N THR A 71 8.95 7.20 -22.73
CA THR A 71 10.26 7.67 -22.28
C THR A 71 11.37 6.70 -22.71
N GLU A 72 12.62 7.15 -22.62
CA GLU A 72 13.80 6.31 -22.86
C GLU A 72 13.78 5.06 -21.97
N LYS A 73 14.39 3.98 -22.46
CA LYS A 73 14.44 2.67 -21.82
C LYS A 73 14.93 2.80 -20.36
N GLY A 74 14.04 2.58 -19.39
CA GLY A 74 14.31 2.66 -17.95
C GLY A 74 13.55 3.74 -17.18
N LYS A 75 12.90 4.71 -17.84
CA LYS A 75 12.17 5.82 -17.19
C LYS A 75 10.69 5.53 -16.87
N GLY A 76 10.15 4.39 -17.30
CA GLY A 76 8.78 3.94 -17.02
C GLY A 76 7.69 4.58 -17.90
N ASN A 77 6.45 4.12 -17.75
CA ASN A 77 5.29 4.73 -18.39
C ASN A 77 4.96 6.07 -17.70
N VAL A 78 4.84 7.16 -18.46
CA VAL A 78 4.48 8.48 -17.91
C VAL A 78 3.07 8.87 -18.33
N GLN A 79 2.20 9.07 -17.34
CA GLN A 79 0.82 9.49 -17.50
C GLN A 79 0.63 10.87 -16.89
N VAL A 80 0.32 11.85 -17.73
CA VAL A 80 0.06 13.24 -17.30
C VAL A 80 -1.42 13.54 -17.37
N TYR A 81 -1.97 14.00 -16.26
CA TYR A 81 -3.39 14.30 -16.06
C TYR A 81 -3.61 15.81 -15.92
N ASP A 82 -4.74 16.30 -16.45
CA ASP A 82 -5.09 17.72 -16.36
C ASP A 82 -5.31 18.19 -14.91
N THR A 83 -5.87 17.32 -14.07
CA THR A 83 -6.18 17.63 -12.68
C THR A 83 -5.78 16.51 -11.71
N GLU A 84 -5.62 16.86 -10.42
CA GLU A 84 -5.44 15.86 -9.35
C GLU A 84 -6.64 14.92 -9.25
N GLU A 85 -7.84 15.35 -9.66
CA GLU A 85 -9.04 14.51 -9.71
C GLU A 85 -8.91 13.40 -10.76
N ASP A 86 -8.53 13.75 -11.99
CA ASP A 86 -8.33 12.79 -13.07
C ASP A 86 -7.24 11.77 -12.73
N LEU A 87 -6.13 12.26 -12.15
CA LEU A 87 -5.05 11.42 -11.62
C LEU A 87 -5.58 10.42 -10.59
N SER A 88 -6.41 10.88 -9.65
CA SER A 88 -6.93 10.03 -8.56
C SER A 88 -7.92 8.99 -9.08
N VAL A 89 -8.73 9.32 -10.08
CA VAL A 89 -9.61 8.37 -10.77
C VAL A 89 -8.80 7.27 -11.45
N SER A 90 -7.77 7.64 -12.20
CA SER A 90 -6.92 6.66 -12.87
C SER A 90 -6.08 5.82 -11.91
N LEU A 91 -5.56 6.42 -10.84
CA LEU A 91 -4.81 5.70 -9.81
C LEU A 91 -5.68 4.66 -9.09
N ALA A 92 -6.92 5.00 -8.76
CA ALA A 92 -7.87 4.05 -8.17
C ALA A 92 -8.19 2.91 -9.12
N LYS A 93 -8.40 3.20 -10.41
CA LYS A 93 -8.59 2.17 -11.44
C LYS A 93 -7.38 1.23 -11.50
N TYR A 94 -6.18 1.77 -11.66
CA TYR A 94 -4.93 1.01 -11.74
C TYR A 94 -4.73 0.12 -10.51
N THR A 95 -4.92 0.68 -9.32
CA THR A 95 -4.78 -0.06 -8.05
C THR A 95 -5.81 -1.18 -7.93
N ALA A 96 -7.07 -0.94 -8.34
CA ALA A 96 -8.12 -1.95 -8.30
C ALA A 96 -7.88 -3.09 -9.30
N GLU A 97 -7.38 -2.78 -10.51
CA GLU A 97 -7.03 -3.77 -11.53
C GLU A 97 -5.87 -4.66 -11.08
N LEU A 98 -4.83 -4.08 -10.47
CA LEU A 98 -3.75 -4.87 -9.86
C LEU A 98 -4.23 -5.69 -8.67
N SER A 99 -5.08 -5.12 -7.81
CA SER A 99 -5.69 -5.87 -6.72
C SER A 99 -6.47 -7.08 -7.22
N GLU A 100 -7.28 -6.94 -8.27
CA GLU A 100 -8.03 -8.04 -8.86
C GLU A 100 -7.10 -9.10 -9.45
N LYS A 101 -6.06 -8.69 -10.18
CA LYS A 101 -5.07 -9.58 -10.78
C LYS A 101 -4.41 -10.47 -9.71
N TYR A 102 -3.79 -9.86 -8.69
CA TYR A 102 -3.04 -10.61 -7.69
C TYR A 102 -3.94 -11.40 -6.73
N ALA A 103 -5.14 -10.89 -6.44
CA ALA A 103 -6.15 -11.67 -5.70
C ALA A 103 -6.52 -12.96 -6.46
N LYS A 104 -6.65 -12.93 -7.79
CA LYS A 104 -6.92 -14.13 -8.60
C LYS A 104 -5.72 -15.07 -8.69
N GLU A 105 -4.52 -14.52 -8.89
CA GLU A 105 -3.30 -15.31 -9.10
C GLU A 105 -2.81 -15.99 -7.82
N ARG A 106 -2.83 -15.27 -6.70
CA ARG A 106 -2.18 -15.70 -5.45
C ARG A 106 -3.11 -15.71 -4.24
N GLY A 107 -4.35 -15.22 -4.38
CA GLY A 107 -5.29 -15.15 -3.26
C GLY A 107 -4.95 -14.06 -2.23
N ALA A 108 -4.02 -13.15 -2.55
CA ALA A 108 -3.56 -12.04 -1.73
C ALA A 108 -3.10 -10.87 -2.64
N PHE A 109 -3.18 -9.64 -2.14
CA PHE A 109 -2.66 -8.44 -2.78
C PHE A 109 -1.86 -7.62 -1.76
N THR A 110 -0.56 -7.49 -2.00
CA THR A 110 0.40 -6.80 -1.14
C THR A 110 0.63 -5.37 -1.67
N VAL A 111 0.15 -4.39 -0.92
CA VAL A 111 0.27 -2.96 -1.28
C VAL A 111 1.07 -2.21 -0.23
N VAL A 112 2.06 -1.46 -0.70
CA VAL A 112 2.94 -0.65 0.15
C VAL A 112 2.63 0.82 -0.07
N LEU A 113 2.38 1.55 1.02
CA LEU A 113 1.99 2.95 1.02
C LEU A 113 3.15 3.86 1.43
N SER A 114 3.30 4.96 0.71
CA SER A 114 4.01 6.14 1.18
C SER A 114 3.04 7.10 1.88
N GLY A 115 3.59 7.98 2.72
CA GLY A 115 2.84 9.08 3.32
C GLY A 115 2.58 10.26 2.36
N GLY A 116 2.27 11.41 2.95
CA GLY A 116 2.12 12.69 2.25
C GLY A 116 0.85 12.79 1.39
N SER A 117 0.90 13.60 0.33
CA SER A 117 -0.28 13.87 -0.52
C SER A 117 -0.78 12.64 -1.28
N LEU A 118 0.04 11.60 -1.44
CA LEU A 118 -0.34 10.34 -2.09
C LEU A 118 -1.63 9.75 -1.50
N ILE A 119 -1.78 9.77 -0.18
CA ILE A 119 -2.96 9.18 0.47
C ILE A 119 -4.26 9.88 0.02
N LYS A 120 -4.21 11.19 -0.26
CA LYS A 120 -5.37 11.92 -0.79
C LYS A 120 -5.71 11.47 -2.21
N SER A 121 -4.72 11.09 -3.02
CA SER A 121 -4.93 10.57 -4.37
C SER A 121 -5.64 9.21 -4.39
N LEU A 122 -5.60 8.46 -3.28
CA LEU A 122 -6.30 7.18 -3.14
C LEU A 122 -7.79 7.33 -2.76
N ARG A 123 -8.29 8.55 -2.54
CA ARG A 123 -9.70 8.78 -2.12
C ARG A 123 -10.73 8.11 -3.02
N LYS A 124 -10.44 7.94 -4.31
CA LYS A 124 -11.37 7.31 -5.26
C LYS A 124 -11.59 5.82 -5.02
N LEU A 125 -10.65 5.14 -4.33
CA LEU A 125 -10.83 3.74 -3.96
C LEU A 125 -11.94 3.53 -2.91
N VAL A 126 -12.27 4.55 -2.12
CA VAL A 126 -13.34 4.47 -1.11
C VAL A 126 -14.71 4.87 -1.64
N GLU A 127 -14.80 5.19 -2.94
CA GLU A 127 -16.03 5.54 -3.64
C GLU A 127 -16.51 4.37 -4.53
N PRO A 128 -17.80 4.32 -4.91
CA PRO A 128 -18.26 3.39 -5.94
C PRO A 128 -17.56 3.61 -7.30
N PRO A 129 -17.27 2.54 -8.06
CA PRO A 129 -17.60 1.14 -7.74
C PRO A 129 -16.61 0.46 -6.79
N TYR A 130 -15.42 1.03 -6.60
CA TYR A 130 -14.27 0.36 -5.98
C TYR A 130 -14.51 -0.10 -4.56
N ILE A 131 -15.18 0.71 -3.73
CA ILE A 131 -15.51 0.32 -2.35
C ILE A 131 -16.27 -1.00 -2.27
N GLY A 132 -17.11 -1.31 -3.27
CA GLY A 132 -17.92 -2.53 -3.34
C GLY A 132 -17.37 -3.63 -4.25
N SER A 133 -16.43 -3.31 -5.16
CA SER A 133 -15.90 -4.28 -6.13
C SER A 133 -14.50 -4.81 -5.79
N VAL A 134 -13.71 -4.09 -5.00
CA VAL A 134 -12.38 -4.53 -4.57
C VAL A 134 -12.50 -5.58 -3.47
N GLU A 135 -11.74 -6.67 -3.58
CA GLU A 135 -11.68 -7.74 -2.56
C GLU A 135 -10.78 -7.34 -1.38
N TRP A 136 -11.20 -6.36 -0.57
CA TRP A 136 -10.43 -5.80 0.55
C TRP A 136 -9.89 -6.83 1.56
N SER A 137 -10.59 -7.96 1.72
CA SER A 137 -10.12 -9.04 2.60
C SER A 137 -8.81 -9.71 2.14
N LYS A 138 -8.43 -9.49 0.87
CA LYS A 138 -7.18 -9.98 0.27
C LYS A 138 -6.03 -9.00 0.38
N TRP A 139 -6.29 -7.76 0.80
CA TRP A 139 -5.26 -6.75 0.92
C TRP A 139 -4.38 -7.02 2.13
N HIS A 140 -3.08 -6.90 1.90
CA HIS A 140 -2.01 -6.83 2.90
C HIS A 140 -1.32 -5.48 2.73
N VAL A 141 -1.45 -4.62 3.73
CA VAL A 141 -1.05 -3.21 3.67
C VAL A 141 0.21 -2.98 4.49
N PHE A 142 1.18 -2.31 3.87
CA PHE A 142 2.50 -2.00 4.42
C PHE A 142 2.81 -0.51 4.23
N TRP A 143 3.84 -0.04 4.90
CA TRP A 143 4.42 1.29 4.69
C TRP A 143 5.85 1.17 4.15
N VAL A 144 6.18 2.00 3.16
CA VAL A 144 7.54 2.10 2.62
C VAL A 144 8.45 2.84 3.60
N ASP A 145 7.88 3.81 4.33
CA ASP A 145 8.54 4.55 5.38
C ASP A 145 7.55 5.00 6.45
N GLU A 146 8.07 5.28 7.65
CA GLU A 146 7.30 5.86 8.74
C GLU A 146 8.20 6.73 9.63
N ARG A 147 7.60 7.68 10.30
CA ARG A 147 8.22 8.57 11.27
C ARG A 147 8.17 7.84 12.60
N VAL A 148 9.26 7.87 13.36
CA VAL A 148 9.32 7.23 14.68
C VAL A 148 8.59 8.13 15.68
N VAL A 149 7.27 8.10 15.61
CA VAL A 149 6.31 8.86 16.43
C VAL A 149 5.11 7.96 16.74
N PRO A 150 4.31 8.25 17.78
CA PRO A 150 3.07 7.54 18.06
C PRO A 150 2.14 7.46 16.85
N LYS A 151 1.40 6.36 16.71
CA LYS A 151 0.44 6.13 15.59
C LYS A 151 -0.70 7.14 15.52
N ASP A 152 -0.97 7.89 16.59
CA ASP A 152 -1.95 8.98 16.64
C ASP A 152 -1.30 10.37 16.48
N HIS A 153 0.01 10.43 16.24
CA HIS A 153 0.72 11.66 15.99
C HIS A 153 0.40 12.22 14.60
N PRO A 154 0.23 13.55 14.43
CA PRO A 154 -0.06 14.16 13.13
C PRO A 154 0.95 13.87 12.01
N ASP A 155 2.20 13.58 12.36
CA ASP A 155 3.25 13.22 11.41
C ASP A 155 3.31 11.72 11.05
N SER A 156 2.44 10.88 11.63
CA SER A 156 2.40 9.44 11.33
C SER A 156 1.77 9.18 9.95
N ASN A 157 2.51 8.45 9.11
CA ASN A 157 2.00 7.92 7.85
C ASN A 157 0.90 6.87 8.10
N TYR A 158 0.94 6.13 9.21
CA TYR A 158 -0.14 5.25 9.64
C TYR A 158 -1.43 6.03 9.90
N LEU A 159 -1.39 7.09 10.71
CA LEU A 159 -2.57 7.91 10.99
C LEU A 159 -3.18 8.43 9.68
N LEU A 160 -2.31 8.98 8.83
CA LEU A 160 -2.71 9.55 7.54
C LEU A 160 -3.42 8.51 6.66
N ALA A 161 -2.86 7.31 6.52
CA ALA A 161 -3.46 6.22 5.76
C ALA A 161 -4.75 5.68 6.43
N TYR A 162 -4.80 5.66 7.75
CA TYR A 162 -5.99 5.25 8.50
C TYR A 162 -7.17 6.17 8.23
N GLU A 163 -6.98 7.49 8.39
CA GLU A 163 -8.01 8.49 8.12
C GLU A 163 -8.35 8.59 6.63
N GLY A 164 -7.35 8.46 5.76
CA GLY A 164 -7.51 8.57 4.31
C GLY A 164 -8.24 7.38 3.69
N LEU A 165 -7.88 6.16 4.11
CA LEU A 165 -8.26 4.90 3.46
C LEU A 165 -8.77 3.85 4.45
N LEU A 166 -7.95 3.40 5.41
CA LEU A 166 -8.20 2.14 6.14
C LEU A 166 -9.45 2.17 7.03
N SER A 167 -9.82 3.33 7.58
CA SER A 167 -11.06 3.48 8.37
C SER A 167 -12.34 3.38 7.53
N LYS A 168 -12.22 3.38 6.19
CA LYS A 168 -13.36 3.44 5.25
C LYS A 168 -13.53 2.15 4.44
N VAL A 169 -12.57 1.22 4.53
CA VAL A 169 -12.57 -0.03 3.74
C VAL A 169 -12.46 -1.26 4.66
N PRO A 170 -13.09 -2.39 4.31
CA PRO A 170 -13.08 -3.59 5.14
C PRO A 170 -11.80 -4.44 4.94
N VAL A 171 -10.63 -3.83 5.07
CA VAL A 171 -9.35 -4.57 5.13
C VAL A 171 -9.27 -5.31 6.46
N LEU A 172 -8.80 -6.56 6.44
CA LEU A 172 -8.65 -7.34 7.67
C LEU A 172 -7.59 -6.69 8.58
N PRO A 173 -7.88 -6.42 9.87
CA PRO A 173 -6.90 -5.84 10.80
C PRO A 173 -5.60 -6.67 10.94
N GLY A 174 -5.72 -7.98 10.76
CA GLY A 174 -4.62 -8.95 10.70
C GLY A 174 -3.62 -8.72 9.55
N ASN A 175 -4.04 -7.99 8.52
CA ASN A 175 -3.31 -7.75 7.29
C ASN A 175 -2.80 -6.30 7.17
N VAL A 176 -2.86 -5.52 8.25
CA VAL A 176 -2.29 -4.16 8.30
C VAL A 176 -1.01 -4.21 9.14
N TYR A 177 0.12 -4.12 8.47
CA TYR A 177 1.45 -4.27 9.05
C TYR A 177 2.09 -2.89 9.24
N ALA A 178 1.64 -2.20 10.29
CA ALA A 178 2.18 -0.90 10.67
C ALA A 178 3.51 -1.05 11.42
N ILE A 179 4.39 -0.06 11.26
CA ILE A 179 5.65 0.02 12.01
C ILE A 179 5.35 0.21 13.50
N ASN A 180 6.21 -0.36 14.35
CA ASN A 180 6.04 -0.37 15.80
C ASN A 180 6.55 0.93 16.43
N ASP A 181 5.62 1.79 16.83
CA ASP A 181 5.83 3.11 17.41
C ASP A 181 6.27 3.10 18.89
N ALA A 182 6.31 1.91 19.51
CA ALA A 182 6.78 1.75 20.89
C ALA A 182 8.29 1.42 20.98
N LEU A 183 8.98 1.26 19.85
CA LEU A 183 10.38 0.87 19.76
C LEU A 183 11.27 2.05 19.35
N SER A 184 12.57 1.95 19.61
CA SER A 184 13.55 2.86 19.00
C SER A 184 13.58 2.67 17.48
N ALA A 185 14.16 3.63 16.76
CA ALA A 185 14.26 3.54 15.31
C ALA A 185 14.92 2.22 14.84
N GLU A 186 16.01 1.80 15.47
CA GLU A 186 16.68 0.55 15.11
C GLU A 186 15.84 -0.68 15.39
N ALA A 187 15.27 -0.76 16.60
CA ALA A 187 14.46 -1.89 16.99
C ALA A 187 13.16 -1.99 16.16
N ALA A 188 12.59 -0.85 15.75
CA ALA A 188 11.44 -0.81 14.85
C ALA A 188 11.79 -1.26 13.43
N ALA A 189 12.97 -0.91 12.91
CA ALA A 189 13.45 -1.42 11.62
C ALA A 189 13.65 -2.95 11.66
N ASP A 190 14.30 -3.46 12.72
CA ASP A 190 14.53 -4.90 12.90
C ASP A 190 13.22 -5.70 13.07
N ASP A 191 12.27 -5.16 13.86
CA ASP A 191 10.93 -5.74 14.06
C ASP A 191 10.18 -5.83 12.73
N TYR A 192 10.18 -4.73 11.97
CA TYR A 192 9.48 -4.66 10.69
C TYR A 192 10.13 -5.57 9.64
N GLU A 193 11.46 -5.65 9.59
CA GLU A 193 12.18 -6.55 8.69
C GLU A 193 11.88 -8.02 9.03
N THR A 194 11.87 -8.36 10.32
CA THR A 194 11.49 -9.69 10.80
C THR A 194 10.07 -10.05 10.36
N CYS A 195 9.15 -9.10 10.46
CA CYS A 195 7.77 -9.25 10.01
C CYS A 195 7.70 -9.57 8.50
N VAL A 196 8.39 -8.78 7.67
CA VAL A 196 8.42 -8.99 6.20
C VAL A 196 9.07 -10.33 5.85
N LYS A 197 10.18 -10.71 6.49
CA LYS A 197 10.82 -12.03 6.33
C LYS A 197 9.87 -13.18 6.67
N HIS A 198 9.06 -13.04 7.72
CA HIS A 198 8.06 -14.03 8.09
C HIS A 198 6.97 -14.18 7.02
N LEU A 199 6.52 -13.07 6.44
CA LEU A 199 5.51 -13.06 5.39
C LEU A 199 6.03 -13.62 4.06
N VAL A 200 7.31 -13.40 3.73
CA VAL A 200 7.99 -14.07 2.61
C VAL A 200 8.04 -15.58 2.85
N LYS A 201 8.46 -16.02 4.05
CA LYS A 201 8.51 -17.46 4.40
C LYS A 201 7.13 -18.13 4.31
N ASN A 202 6.07 -17.41 4.65
CA ASN A 202 4.69 -17.90 4.58
C ASN A 202 4.04 -17.71 3.20
N LYS A 203 4.79 -17.22 2.20
CA LYS A 203 4.33 -17.01 0.81
C LYS A 203 3.17 -16.02 0.68
N ILE A 204 3.10 -15.04 1.58
CA ILE A 204 2.20 -13.88 1.42
C ILE A 204 2.85 -12.85 0.50
N ILE A 205 4.13 -12.57 0.75
CA ILE A 205 4.98 -11.72 -0.10
C ILE A 205 5.86 -12.67 -0.92
N ASP A 206 5.97 -12.42 -2.22
CA ASP A 206 6.87 -13.22 -3.06
C ASP A 206 8.33 -12.78 -2.81
N GLN A 207 9.28 -13.57 -3.31
CA GLN A 207 10.70 -13.21 -3.26
C GLN A 207 11.19 -13.03 -4.69
N SER A 208 11.96 -11.98 -4.95
CA SER A 208 12.60 -11.80 -6.25
C SER A 208 13.59 -12.94 -6.51
N GLU A 209 13.47 -13.58 -7.65
CA GLU A 209 14.43 -14.58 -8.13
C GLU A 209 15.77 -13.95 -8.53
N ALA A 210 15.79 -12.67 -8.88
CA ALA A 210 16.97 -11.97 -9.36
C ALA A 210 17.91 -11.57 -8.22
N ASN A 211 17.37 -11.16 -7.06
CA ASN A 211 18.17 -10.58 -5.98
C ASN A 211 17.81 -11.11 -4.57
N GLY A 212 16.74 -11.91 -4.41
CA GLY A 212 16.35 -12.48 -3.14
C GLY A 212 15.65 -11.53 -2.16
N PHE A 213 15.31 -10.30 -2.56
CA PHE A 213 14.55 -9.36 -1.73
C PHE A 213 13.03 -9.60 -1.85
N PRO A 214 12.22 -9.13 -0.88
CA PRO A 214 10.77 -9.24 -0.93
C PRO A 214 10.20 -8.49 -2.15
N LYS A 215 9.32 -9.18 -2.88
CA LYS A 215 8.65 -8.69 -4.08
C LYS A 215 7.19 -8.41 -3.77
N PHE A 216 6.90 -7.13 -3.49
CA PHE A 216 5.54 -6.65 -3.28
C PHE A 216 4.82 -6.42 -4.62
N ASP A 217 3.50 -6.58 -4.64
CA ASP A 217 2.70 -6.45 -5.86
C ASP A 217 2.64 -5.00 -6.35
N LEU A 218 2.36 -4.07 -5.43
CA LEU A 218 2.23 -2.65 -5.75
C LEU A 218 2.90 -1.80 -4.68
N MET A 219 3.86 -0.98 -5.10
CA MET A 219 4.45 0.06 -4.29
C MET A 219 3.96 1.42 -4.75
N LEU A 220 3.19 2.10 -3.89
CA LEU A 220 2.68 3.44 -4.13
C LEU A 220 3.66 4.44 -3.48
N LEU A 221 4.43 5.14 -4.32
CA LEU A 221 5.46 6.06 -3.87
C LEU A 221 5.05 7.51 -4.13
N GLY A 222 5.18 8.35 -3.11
CA GLY A 222 5.23 9.79 -3.28
C GLY A 222 6.65 10.28 -3.57
N MET A 223 6.77 11.55 -3.94
CA MET A 223 8.08 12.19 -4.13
C MET A 223 8.12 13.55 -3.42
N GLY A 224 9.23 13.82 -2.74
CA GLY A 224 9.53 15.12 -2.15
C GLY A 224 9.84 16.22 -3.19
N PRO A 225 9.79 17.51 -2.79
CA PRO A 225 10.19 18.62 -3.67
C PRO A 225 11.70 18.63 -4.02
N ASP A 226 12.48 17.88 -3.27
CA ASP A 226 13.91 17.59 -3.35
C ASP A 226 14.19 16.22 -4.01
N GLY A 227 13.18 15.56 -4.59
CA GLY A 227 13.35 14.27 -5.27
C GLY A 227 13.55 13.06 -4.36
N HIS A 228 13.42 13.20 -3.03
CA HIS A 228 13.43 12.05 -2.12
C HIS A 228 12.21 11.16 -2.36
N VAL A 229 12.38 9.86 -2.13
CA VAL A 229 11.32 8.86 -2.06
C VAL A 229 11.44 8.12 -0.73
N ALA A 230 10.32 7.67 -0.16
CA ALA A 230 10.31 7.10 1.19
C ALA A 230 11.03 8.05 2.17
N SER A 231 11.97 7.54 2.98
CA SER A 231 12.90 8.37 3.76
C SER A 231 14.34 8.28 3.26
N LEU A 232 14.52 8.15 1.93
CA LEU A 232 15.80 8.13 1.23
C LEU A 232 16.07 9.51 0.61
N PHE A 233 16.99 10.28 1.19
CA PHE A 233 17.24 11.69 0.85
C PHE A 233 18.49 11.91 -0.01
N PRO A 234 18.53 12.95 -0.86
CA PRO A 234 19.73 13.30 -1.63
C PRO A 234 20.97 13.44 -0.73
N GLY A 235 22.10 12.88 -1.17
CA GLY A 235 23.39 12.98 -0.46
C GLY A 235 23.49 12.19 0.85
N HIS A 236 22.46 11.42 1.23
CA HIS A 236 22.46 10.68 2.49
C HIS A 236 23.07 9.27 2.32
N PRO A 237 23.86 8.75 3.28
CA PRO A 237 24.43 7.40 3.21
C PRO A 237 23.42 6.25 3.01
N HIS A 238 22.14 6.44 3.34
CA HIS A 238 21.10 5.43 3.15
C HIS A 238 20.82 5.10 1.67
N LEU A 239 21.25 5.95 0.72
CA LEU A 239 21.17 5.65 -0.71
C LEU A 239 22.06 4.47 -1.11
N GLU A 240 23.13 4.20 -0.34
CA GLU A 240 24.09 3.12 -0.58
C GLU A 240 23.75 1.83 0.18
N GLU A 241 22.70 1.82 1.01
CA GLU A 241 22.28 0.64 1.76
C GLU A 241 21.71 -0.43 0.80
N ASN A 242 22.44 -1.54 0.67
CA ASN A 242 22.15 -2.60 -0.28
C ASN A 242 22.06 -4.01 0.33
N LYS A 243 22.07 -4.12 1.66
CA LYS A 243 22.06 -5.41 2.38
C LYS A 243 20.77 -5.58 3.18
N GLN A 244 20.41 -4.58 3.98
CA GLN A 244 19.20 -4.64 4.79
C GLN A 244 17.96 -4.50 3.91
N TRP A 245 16.87 -5.14 4.30
CA TRP A 245 15.59 -4.94 3.63
C TRP A 245 14.98 -3.62 4.08
N ILE A 246 15.15 -3.33 5.38
CA ILE A 246 14.60 -2.16 6.04
C ILE A 246 15.69 -1.55 6.91
N THR A 247 15.80 -0.24 6.88
CA THR A 247 16.77 0.51 7.69
C THR A 247 16.09 1.66 8.41
N TYR A 248 16.86 2.36 9.24
CA TYR A 248 16.41 3.51 10.01
C TYR A 248 17.28 4.72 9.70
N VAL A 249 16.68 5.90 9.73
CA VAL A 249 17.34 7.20 9.60
C VAL A 249 17.22 7.92 10.93
N LYS A 250 18.29 8.54 11.44
CA LYS A 250 18.25 9.30 12.71
C LYS A 250 18.33 10.80 12.53
N ASP A 251 18.80 11.23 11.37
CA ASP A 251 19.23 12.59 11.06
C ASP A 251 18.57 13.08 9.77
N SER A 252 17.29 12.72 9.56
CA SER A 252 16.58 13.17 8.38
C SER A 252 16.61 14.70 8.28
N PRO A 253 16.89 15.25 7.07
CA PRO A 253 16.91 16.68 6.86
C PRO A 253 15.51 17.32 6.98
N LYS A 254 14.46 16.50 7.22
CA LYS A 254 13.08 16.95 7.37
C LYS A 254 12.50 16.40 8.66
N PRO A 255 11.83 17.23 9.48
CA PRO A 255 11.24 16.76 10.73
C PRO A 255 10.12 15.74 10.47
N PRO A 256 9.88 14.82 11.42
CA PRO A 256 10.79 14.45 12.50
C PRO A 256 12.04 13.71 11.97
N PRO A 257 13.17 13.78 12.69
CA PRO A 257 14.46 13.31 12.20
C PRO A 257 14.57 11.78 12.13
N GLU A 258 13.92 11.08 13.06
CA GLU A 258 13.94 9.62 13.14
C GLU A 258 12.85 8.99 12.25
N ARG A 259 13.27 8.10 11.34
CA ARG A 259 12.41 7.41 10.38
C ARG A 259 12.82 5.96 10.21
N ILE A 260 11.87 5.13 9.81
CA ILE A 260 12.08 3.77 9.29
C ILE A 260 11.82 3.81 7.79
N THR A 261 12.60 3.09 6.99
CA THR A 261 12.44 3.09 5.52
C THR A 261 12.84 1.77 4.90
N PHE A 262 12.14 1.38 3.85
CA PHE A 262 12.63 0.39 2.91
C PHE A 262 13.88 0.92 2.20
N THR A 263 14.77 0.00 1.86
CA THR A 263 15.97 0.26 1.07
C THR A 263 15.66 0.16 -0.42
N PHE A 264 16.52 0.71 -1.28
CA PHE A 264 16.31 0.61 -2.73
C PHE A 264 16.22 -0.84 -3.25
N PRO A 265 17.00 -1.82 -2.77
CA PRO A 265 16.81 -3.20 -3.19
C PRO A 265 15.38 -3.72 -2.96
N VAL A 266 14.74 -3.37 -1.84
CA VAL A 266 13.34 -3.75 -1.60
C VAL A 266 12.39 -2.98 -2.51
N ILE A 267 12.57 -1.66 -2.61
CA ILE A 267 11.74 -0.81 -3.48
C ILE A 267 11.76 -1.35 -4.92
N ASN A 268 12.96 -1.57 -5.46
CA ASN A 268 13.18 -1.98 -6.84
C ASN A 268 12.86 -3.47 -7.09
N SER A 269 12.63 -4.27 -6.06
CA SER A 269 12.16 -5.66 -6.23
C SER A 269 10.65 -5.75 -6.46
N SER A 270 9.89 -4.67 -6.27
CA SER A 270 8.44 -4.66 -6.49
C SER A 270 8.05 -5.00 -7.92
N ALA A 271 6.93 -5.71 -8.06
CA ALA A 271 6.38 -6.06 -9.36
C ALA A 271 5.80 -4.84 -10.09
N ASN A 272 5.23 -3.88 -9.34
CA ASN A 272 4.74 -2.62 -9.88
C ASN A 272 5.10 -1.48 -8.93
N ILE A 273 5.62 -0.38 -9.46
CA ILE A 273 5.79 0.88 -8.74
C ILE A 273 4.94 1.94 -9.43
N ALA A 274 4.07 2.59 -8.66
CA ALA A 274 3.39 3.80 -9.08
C ALA A 274 3.99 5.01 -8.35
N LEU A 275 4.69 5.87 -9.09
CA LEU A 275 5.14 7.17 -8.60
C LEU A 275 4.01 8.18 -8.78
N VAL A 276 3.39 8.59 -7.67
CA VAL A 276 2.24 9.49 -7.67
C VAL A 276 2.68 10.88 -7.24
N VAL A 277 2.74 11.80 -8.18
CA VAL A 277 3.36 13.10 -8.01
C VAL A 277 2.45 14.19 -8.54
N ALA A 278 1.88 14.98 -7.62
CA ALA A 278 1.00 16.10 -7.95
C ALA A 278 1.50 17.41 -7.35
N GLY A 279 1.24 18.50 -8.06
CA GLY A 279 1.52 19.87 -7.64
C GLY A 279 2.84 20.44 -8.14
N SER A 280 2.86 21.76 -8.34
CA SER A 280 3.97 22.51 -8.92
C SER A 280 5.28 22.41 -8.15
N GLY A 281 5.21 22.19 -6.83
CA GLY A 281 6.37 21.97 -5.97
C GLY A 281 7.18 20.71 -6.30
N LYS A 282 6.71 19.87 -7.24
CA LYS A 282 7.40 18.67 -7.72
C LYS A 282 7.97 18.82 -9.12
N ALA A 283 7.70 19.95 -9.80
CA ALA A 283 8.03 20.10 -11.21
C ALA A 283 9.53 20.00 -11.50
N HIS A 284 10.37 20.54 -10.60
CA HIS A 284 11.82 20.45 -10.78
C HIS A 284 12.36 19.03 -10.67
N PRO A 285 12.14 18.27 -9.57
CA PRO A 285 12.62 16.89 -9.50
C PRO A 285 12.00 15.97 -10.56
N VAL A 286 10.76 16.21 -11.01
CA VAL A 286 10.18 15.52 -12.19
C VAL A 286 10.99 15.80 -13.45
N HIS A 287 11.33 17.07 -13.71
CA HIS A 287 12.13 17.47 -14.88
C HIS A 287 13.53 16.87 -14.87
N VAL A 288 14.16 16.76 -13.69
CA VAL A 288 15.46 16.09 -13.51
C VAL A 288 15.36 14.58 -13.76
N ALA A 289 14.29 13.94 -13.28
CA ALA A 289 14.13 12.49 -13.40
C ALA A 289 13.75 12.03 -14.81
N LEU A 290 12.87 12.76 -15.48
CA LEU A 290 12.25 12.33 -16.74
C LEU A 290 12.74 13.13 -17.97
N GLY A 291 13.09 14.40 -17.79
CA GLY A 291 13.52 15.30 -18.87
C GLY A 291 15.04 15.47 -18.95
N ASP A 292 15.47 16.68 -19.29
CA ASP A 292 16.87 17.13 -19.40
C ASP A 292 17.33 18.00 -18.21
N GLY A 293 16.48 18.11 -17.18
CA GLY A 293 16.79 18.86 -15.96
C GLY A 293 18.07 18.35 -15.28
N GLN A 294 18.85 19.28 -14.73
CA GLN A 294 20.08 18.96 -14.02
C GLN A 294 19.92 19.22 -12.52
N SER A 295 20.59 18.41 -11.71
CA SER A 295 20.72 18.57 -10.27
C SER A 295 22.18 18.36 -9.88
N PRO A 296 22.73 19.12 -8.92
CA PRO A 296 24.09 18.89 -8.43
C PRO A 296 24.23 17.51 -7.77
N ASP A 297 23.17 17.04 -7.11
CA ASP A 297 23.10 15.74 -6.47
C ASP A 297 22.22 14.78 -7.27
N LEU A 298 22.57 13.49 -7.25
CA LEU A 298 21.70 12.43 -7.74
C LEU A 298 20.41 12.43 -6.89
N LEU A 299 19.26 12.54 -7.55
CA LEU A 299 17.99 12.53 -6.84
C LEU A 299 17.57 11.08 -6.55
N PRO A 300 17.14 10.74 -5.32
CA PRO A 300 16.70 9.39 -4.95
C PRO A 300 15.62 8.81 -5.88
N VAL A 301 14.72 9.63 -6.40
CA VAL A 301 13.72 9.18 -7.39
C VAL A 301 14.33 8.61 -8.68
N GLN A 302 15.52 9.06 -9.09
CA GLN A 302 16.23 8.53 -10.26
C GLN A 302 16.79 7.13 -10.03
N MET A 303 16.87 6.69 -8.77
CA MET A 303 17.32 5.35 -8.38
C MET A 303 16.15 4.35 -8.30
N VAL A 304 14.91 4.80 -8.50
CA VAL A 304 13.73 3.93 -8.58
C VAL A 304 13.71 3.26 -9.94
N SER A 305 14.02 1.97 -9.96
CA SER A 305 14.14 1.16 -11.17
C SER A 305 13.65 -0.26 -10.86
N PRO A 306 12.32 -0.51 -10.91
CA PRO A 306 11.77 -1.80 -10.54
C PRO A 306 12.14 -2.91 -11.53
N GLU A 307 12.16 -4.14 -11.03
CA GLU A 307 12.20 -5.35 -11.89
C GLU A 307 10.99 -5.47 -12.81
N GLY A 308 9.84 -5.00 -12.34
CA GLY A 308 8.60 -4.99 -13.10
C GLY A 308 8.30 -3.61 -13.68
N GLU A 309 7.05 -3.18 -13.54
CA GLU A 309 6.57 -1.97 -14.19
C GLU A 309 6.78 -0.73 -13.33
N LEU A 310 7.29 0.35 -13.95
CA LEU A 310 7.31 1.69 -13.36
C LEU A 310 6.29 2.57 -14.08
N THR A 311 5.33 3.13 -13.34
CA THR A 311 4.36 4.09 -13.87
C THR A 311 4.37 5.39 -13.08
N TRP A 312 4.53 6.51 -13.77
CA TRP A 312 4.41 7.84 -13.22
C TRP A 312 3.00 8.38 -13.43
N PHE A 313 2.35 8.75 -12.33
CA PHE A 313 1.08 9.46 -12.31
C PHE A 313 1.36 10.92 -11.95
N LEU A 314 1.34 11.78 -12.96
CA LEU A 314 1.65 13.21 -12.83
C LEU A 314 0.40 14.04 -13.04
N ASP A 315 0.21 15.11 -12.27
CA ASP A 315 -0.67 16.19 -12.69
C ASP A 315 0.09 17.18 -13.59
N LYS A 316 -0.64 18.01 -14.32
CA LYS A 316 -0.05 19.01 -15.22
C LYS A 316 0.91 19.97 -14.50
N GLN A 317 0.69 20.24 -13.22
CA GLN A 317 1.56 21.11 -12.44
C GLN A 317 2.91 20.43 -12.14
N ALA A 318 2.91 19.17 -11.75
CA ALA A 318 4.13 18.37 -11.56
C ALA A 318 4.85 18.11 -12.89
N ALA A 319 4.12 18.02 -14.00
CA ALA A 319 4.71 17.88 -15.34
C ALA A 319 5.06 19.22 -16.03
N SER A 320 4.92 20.37 -15.35
CA SER A 320 4.98 21.70 -16.00
C SER A 320 6.33 22.10 -16.61
N LYS A 321 7.37 21.29 -16.40
CA LYS A 321 8.73 21.47 -16.92
C LYS A 321 9.17 20.34 -17.87
N LEU A 322 8.28 19.40 -18.19
CA LEU A 322 8.54 18.34 -19.18
C LEU A 322 8.30 18.83 -20.61
#